data_AF-A0A399NVK7-F1
#
_entry.id   AF-A0A399NVK7-F1
#
_cell.length_a   1.000
_cell.length_b   1.000
_cell.length_c   1.000
_cell.angle_alpha   90.00
_cell.angle_beta   90.00
_cell.angle_gamma   90.00
#
_symmetry.space_group_name_H-M   'P 1'
#
loop_
_entity.id
_entity.type
_entity.pdbx_description
1 polymer ?
#
loop_
_entity_poly.entity_id
_entity_poly.type
_entity_poly.pdbx_seq_one_letter_code
_entity_poly.pdbx_strand_id
1 'polypeptide(L)' 'MTRIVLVRHGRTAWNVERRVQGSSDIPLDDTGRAQAATAGALLAAAVAGGAGWDAVHASPLSR' A
#
# COMPACT_ATOMS: atom_id res chain seq x y z
N MET A 1 -23.88 4.66 3.16
CA MET A 1 -22.77 4.81 4.14
C MET A 1 -21.47 4.62 3.37
N THR A 2 -20.53 5.55 3.48
CA THR A 2 -19.28 5.51 2.69
C THR A 2 -18.17 4.87 3.51
N ARG A 3 -17.45 3.89 2.95
CA ARG A 3 -16.29 3.25 3.57
C ARG A 3 -15.01 3.78 2.93
N ILE A 4 -14.07 4.19 3.77
CA ILE A 4 -12.73 4.63 3.34
C ILE A 4 -11.71 3.73 4.04
N VAL A 5 -10.76 3.21 3.28
CA VAL A 5 -9.63 2.41 3.79
C VAL A 5 -8.33 3.12 3.44
N LEU A 6 -7.44 3.22 4.42
CA LEU A 6 -6.11 3.82 4.25
C LEU A 6 -5.05 2.73 4.31
N VAL A 7 -4.15 2.72 3.32
CA VAL A 7 -3.04 1.78 3.24
C VAL A 7 -1.75 2.57 3.14
N ARG A 8 -0.79 2.24 4.00
CA ARG A 8 0.58 2.75 3.89
C ARG A 8 1.36 1.83 2.95
N HIS A 9 2.21 2.41 2.10
CA HIS A 9 3.13 1.66 1.26
C HIS A 9 3.99 0.66 2.07
N GLY A 10 4.47 -0.38 1.39
CA GLY A 10 5.33 -1.39 2.00
C GLY A 10 6.73 -0.88 2.35
N ARG A 11 7.54 -1.75 2.95
CA ARG A 11 8.91 -1.44 3.32
C ARG A 11 9.79 -1.12 2.11
N THR A 12 10.66 -0.15 2.30
CA THR A 12 11.75 0.24 1.39
C THR A 12 13.08 0.20 2.17
N ALA A 13 14.21 0.20 1.47
CA ALA A 13 15.54 0.23 2.11
C ALA A 13 15.69 1.39 3.10
N TRP A 14 15.19 2.58 2.75
CA TRP A 14 15.29 3.76 3.60
C TRP A 14 14.37 3.72 4.83
N ASN A 15 13.30 2.94 4.82
CA ASN A 15 12.52 2.71 6.05
C ASN A 15 13.33 1.90 7.08
N VAL A 16 14.11 0.92 6.60
CA VAL A 16 15.02 0.12 7.45
C VAL A 16 16.13 1.01 8.02
N GLU A 17 16.72 1.86 7.18
CA GLU A 17 17.77 2.81 7.57
C GLU A 17 17.24 4.01 8.39
N ARG A 18 15.92 4.12 8.61
CA ARG A 18 15.26 5.24 9.29
C ARG A 18 15.60 6.61 8.68
N ARG A 19 15.70 6.66 7.35
CA ARG A 19 15.99 7.88 6.60
C ARG A 19 14.71 8.59 6.18
N VAL A 20 14.75 9.92 6.17
CA VAL A 20 13.69 10.75 5.61
C VAL A 20 13.67 10.58 4.09
N GLN A 21 12.51 10.23 3.53
CA GLN A 21 12.35 9.97 2.09
C GLN A 21 11.80 11.18 1.34
N GLY A 22 10.86 11.92 1.93
CA GLY A 22 10.14 13.00 1.25
C GLY A 22 9.56 12.53 -0.09
N SER A 23 9.82 13.30 -1.14
CA SER A 23 9.44 13.02 -2.54
C SER A 23 10.43 12.09 -3.27
N SER A 24 11.44 11.54 -2.59
CA SER A 24 12.36 10.58 -3.23
C SER A 24 11.63 9.29 -3.57
N ASP A 25 11.81 8.80 -4.79
CA ASP A 25 11.14 7.60 -5.28
C ASP A 25 11.97 6.34 -4.99
N ILE A 26 11.96 5.91 -3.73
CA ILE A 26 12.65 4.68 -3.30
C ILE A 26 11.69 3.51 -3.46
N PRO A 27 12.03 2.47 -4.25
CA PRO A 27 11.13 1.36 -4.49
C PRO A 27 10.98 0.46 -3.26
N LEU A 28 9.92 -0.36 -3.28
CA LEU A 28 9.74 -1.44 -2.31
C LEU A 28 10.91 -2.43 -2.37
N ASP A 29 11.30 -2.95 -1.20
CA ASP A 29 12.14 -4.14 -1.13
C ASP A 29 11.28 -5.42 -1.23
N ASP A 30 11.91 -6.60 -1.17
CA ASP A 30 11.18 -7.88 -1.26
C ASP A 30 10.14 -8.04 -0.14
N THR A 31 10.44 -7.54 1.06
CA THR A 31 9.48 -7.55 2.16
C THR A 31 8.34 -6.56 1.91
N GLY A 32 8.62 -5.39 1.35
CA GLY A 32 7.61 -4.42 0.95
C GLY A 32 6.67 -4.97 -0.12
N ARG A 33 7.20 -5.70 -1.11
CA ARG A 33 6.38 -6.40 -2.11
C ARG A 33 5.49 -7.47 -1.49
N ALA A 34 6.02 -8.27 -0.57
CA ALA A 34 5.22 -9.27 0.15
C ALA A 34 4.12 -8.64 1.04
N GLN A 35 4.43 -7.50 1.67
CA GLN A 35 3.46 -6.72 2.45
C GLN A 35 2.34 -6.18 1.55
N ALA A 36 2.67 -5.63 0.38
CA ALA A 36 1.69 -5.14 -0.59
C ALA A 36 0.78 -6.27 -1.09
N ALA A 37 1.34 -7.45 -1.39
CA ALA A 37 0.55 -8.62 -1.78
C ALA A 37 -0.43 -9.05 -0.67
N THR A 38 0.04 -9.08 0.58
CA THR A 38 -0.80 -9.41 1.75
C THR A 38 -1.93 -8.39 1.92
N ALA A 39 -1.62 -7.10 1.82
CA ALA A 39 -2.61 -6.03 1.92
C ALA A 39 -3.68 -6.16 0.81
N GLY A 40 -3.27 -6.46 -0.42
CA GLY A 40 -4.18 -6.69 -1.54
C GLY A 40 -5.16 -7.84 -1.28
N ALA A 41 -4.66 -8.97 -0.74
CA ALA A 41 -5.50 -10.11 -0.38
C ALA A 41 -6.55 -9.74 0.70
N LEU A 42 -6.14 -8.98 1.72
CA LEU A 42 -7.06 -8.51 2.78
C LEU A 42 -8.11 -7.54 2.25
N LEU A 43 -7.74 -6.62 1.37
CA LEU A 43 -8.67 -5.67 0.74
C LEU A 43 -9.69 -6.38 -0.15
N ALA A 44 -9.28 -7.42 -0.87
CA ALA A 44 -10.18 -8.24 -1.67
C ALA A 44 -11.17 -9.01 -0.78
N ALA A 45 -10.68 -9.61 0.32
CA ALA A 45 -11.53 -10.31 1.26
C ALA A 45 -12.55 -9.39 1.95
N ALA A 46 -12.19 -8.13 2.23
CA ALA A 46 -13.04 -7.16 2.92
C ALA A 46 -14.30 -6.73 2.14
N VAL A 47 -14.33 -6.99 0.82
CA VAL A 47 -15.47 -6.72 -0.07
C VAL A 47 -16.06 -8.00 -0.67
N ALA A 48 -15.59 -9.17 -0.25
CA ALA A 48 -16.10 -10.44 -0.74
C ALA A 48 -17.60 -10.58 -0.38
N GLY A 49 -18.46 -10.67 -1.39
CA GLY A 49 -19.91 -10.76 -1.21
C GLY A 49 -20.66 -9.42 -1.18
N GLY A 50 -19.97 -8.30 -1.40
CA GLY A 50 -20.56 -6.97 -1.53
C GLY A 50 -20.14 -6.26 -2.82
N ALA A 51 -20.51 -4.98 -2.94
CA ALA A 51 -19.94 -4.12 -3.97
C ALA A 51 -18.42 -3.96 -3.73
N GLY A 52 -17.64 -3.96 -4.80
CA GLY A 52 -16.19 -3.77 -4.76
C GLY A 52 -15.78 -2.35 -4.37
N TRP A 53 -14.50 -2.03 -4.57
CA TRP A 53 -13.99 -0.66 -4.37
C TRP A 53 -14.34 0.21 -5.57
N ASP A 54 -15.00 1.34 -5.34
CA ASP A 54 -15.38 2.28 -6.40
C ASP A 54 -14.19 3.06 -6.97
N ALA A 55 -13.16 3.29 -6.14
CA ALA A 55 -11.97 4.04 -6.52
C ALA A 55 -10.74 3.64 -5.70
N VAL A 56 -9.57 3.82 -6.31
CA VAL A 56 -8.26 3.71 -5.66
C VAL A 56 -7.45 4.96 -5.97
N HIS A 57 -6.91 5.61 -4.95
CA HIS A 57 -6.03 6.76 -5.09
C HIS A 57 -4.68 6.46 -4.45
N ALA A 58 -3.61 6.82 -5.13
CA ALA A 58 -2.24 6.62 -4.67
C ALA A 58 -1.37 7.85 -4.96
N SER A 59 -0.25 7.95 -4.25
CA SER A 59 0.78 8.94 -4.57
C SER A 59 1.43 8.62 -5.93
N PRO A 60 2.11 9.58 -6.58
CA PRO A 60 2.85 9.32 -7.81
C PRO A 60 4.14 8.51 -7.60
N LEU A 61 4.52 8.22 -6.36
CA LEU A 61 5.74 7.46 -6.03
C LEU A 61 5.49 5.95 -6.23
N SER A 62 6.51 5.23 -6.70
CA SER A 62 6.45 3.81 -7.09
C SER A 62 6.23 2.83 -5.94
N ARG A 63 6.32 3.29 -4.68
CA ARG A 63 6.22 2.46 -3.47
C ARG A 63 4.81 2.31 -2.92
#